data_AF-A0A7J8UZQ8-F1
#
_entry.id   AF-A0A7J8UZQ8-F1
#
_cell.length_a   1.000
_cell.length_b   1.000
_cell.length_c   1.000
_cell.angle_alpha   90.00
_cell.angle_beta   90.00
_cell.angle_gamma   90.00
#
_symmetry.space_group_name_H-M   'P 1'
#
loop_
_entity.id
_entity.type
_entity.pdbx_description
1 polymer ?
#
loop_
_entity_poly.entity_id
_entity_poly.type
_entity_poly.pdbx_seq_one_letter_code
_entity_poly.pdbx_strand_id
1 'polypeptide(L)'
;MDTLRDVLGRWTKKVGEATRKAEDLAGNTWQHLRTSPSFAEAAMGRIAQGTKVLAEGGYEKIFRQTFETVVIPLHQLKSVNPSTSRVNHSEKYIQVISLDSHEFWFMGFLYYDAAVKCLQDVLQLHSFHFV
;
A
#
# COMPACT_ATOMS: atom_id res chain seq x y z
N MET A 1 -36.89 -14.95 47.60
CA MET A 1 -37.20 -14.57 46.21
C MET A 1 -36.40 -13.30 45.91
N ASP A 2 -35.23 -13.41 45.25
CA ASP A 2 -34.53 -12.22 44.75
C ASP A 2 -35.43 -11.50 43.73
N THR A 3 -35.62 -10.19 43.86
CA THR A 3 -36.51 -9.43 42.97
C THR A 3 -35.80 -9.18 41.64
N LEU A 4 -36.52 -9.19 40.51
CA LEU A 4 -35.94 -8.92 39.16
C LEU A 4 -35.12 -7.63 39.10
N ARG A 5 -35.46 -6.64 39.93
CA ARG A 5 -34.73 -5.38 40.10
C ARG A 5 -33.32 -5.58 40.68
N ASP A 6 -33.14 -6.51 41.60
CA ASP A 6 -31.86 -6.79 42.27
C ASP A 6 -30.89 -7.54 41.36
N VAL A 7 -31.41 -8.38 40.45
CA VAL A 7 -30.62 -9.04 39.41
C VAL A 7 -30.15 -7.99 38.40
N LEU A 8 -31.04 -7.13 37.91
CA LEU A 8 -30.70 -6.08 36.94
C LEU A 8 -29.64 -5.11 37.49
N GLY A 9 -29.79 -4.66 38.74
CA GLY A 9 -28.80 -3.78 39.37
C GLY A 9 -27.41 -4.41 39.49
N ARG A 10 -27.33 -5.72 39.78
CA ARG A 10 -26.06 -6.47 39.82
C ARG A 10 -25.42 -6.58 38.43
N TRP A 11 -26.23 -6.79 37.38
CA TRP A 11 -25.74 -6.84 36.01
C TRP A 11 -25.15 -5.50 35.55
N THR A 12 -25.86 -4.39 35.78
CA THR A 12 -25.36 -3.05 35.41
C THR A 12 -24.02 -2.73 36.09
N LYS A 13 -23.89 -3.06 37.39
CA LYS A 13 -22.63 -2.87 38.13
C LYS A 13 -21.49 -3.70 37.54
N LYS A 14 -21.74 -4.97 37.24
CA LYS A 14 -20.72 -5.86 36.62
C LYS A 14 -20.29 -5.38 35.24
N VAL A 15 -21.22 -4.88 34.42
CA VAL A 15 -20.90 -4.30 33.10
C VAL A 15 -20.01 -3.08 33.26
N GLY A 16 -20.35 -2.15 34.18
CA GLY A 16 -19.51 -0.98 34.45
C GLY A 16 -18.11 -1.35 34.96
N GLU A 17 -18.01 -2.36 35.83
CA GLU A 17 -16.71 -2.86 36.31
C GLU A 17 -15.88 -3.51 35.20
N ALA A 18 -16.52 -4.23 34.26
CA ALA A 18 -15.85 -4.81 33.10
C ALA A 18 -15.35 -3.73 32.13
N THR A 19 -16.17 -2.71 31.85
CA THR A 19 -15.76 -1.57 31.02
C THR A 19 -14.56 -0.85 31.61
N ARG A 20 -14.58 -0.52 32.91
CA ARG A 20 -13.45 0.16 33.56
C ARG A 20 -12.17 -0.66 33.54
N LYS A 21 -12.26 -1.98 33.78
CA LYS A 21 -11.11 -2.89 33.68
C LYS A 21 -10.56 -2.98 32.26
N ALA A 22 -11.44 -2.96 31.26
CA ALA A 22 -11.04 -2.96 29.86
C ALA A 22 -10.35 -1.65 29.47
N GLU A 23 -10.87 -0.51 29.93
CA GLU A 23 -10.26 0.82 29.75
C GLU A 23 -8.87 0.89 30.41
N ASP A 24 -8.73 0.44 31.66
CA ASP A 24 -7.45 0.41 32.39
C ASP A 24 -6.43 -0.50 31.69
N LEU A 25 -6.86 -1.68 31.23
CA LEU A 25 -6.00 -2.62 30.49
C LEU A 25 -5.55 -2.03 29.15
N ALA A 26 -6.48 -1.48 28.38
CA ALA A 26 -6.19 -0.86 27.09
C ALA A 26 -5.23 0.33 27.24
N GLY A 27 -5.45 1.17 28.26
CA GLY A 27 -4.55 2.28 28.60
C GLY A 27 -3.13 1.81 28.93
N ASN A 28 -2.99 0.79 29.77
CA ASN A 28 -1.69 0.24 30.15
C ASN A 28 -0.95 -0.40 28.97
N THR A 29 -1.64 -1.21 28.16
CA THR A 29 -1.06 -1.79 26.94
C THR A 29 -0.67 -0.70 25.94
N TRP A 30 -1.48 0.35 25.79
CA TRP A 30 -1.18 1.48 24.92
C TRP A 30 0.06 2.25 25.35
N GLN A 31 0.21 2.53 26.65
CA GLN A 31 1.41 3.19 27.17
C GLN A 31 2.66 2.31 26.99
N HIS A 32 2.56 0.99 27.21
CA HIS A 32 3.64 0.05 26.92
C HIS A 32 4.04 0.05 25.44
N LEU A 33 3.09 0.05 24.51
CA LEU A 33 3.38 0.19 23.09
C LEU A 33 4.08 1.52 22.78
N ARG A 34 3.75 2.58 23.50
CA ARG A 34 4.40 3.89 23.36
C ARG A 34 5.84 3.93 23.91
N THR A 35 6.18 3.08 24.88
CA THR A 35 7.49 3.07 25.55
C THR A 35 8.40 1.90 25.14
N SER A 36 7.96 1.01 24.24
CA SER A 36 8.72 -0.20 23.85
C SER A 36 9.71 0.06 22.69
N PRO A 37 10.95 -0.46 22.74
CA PRO A 37 11.94 -0.20 21.70
C PRO A 37 11.70 -1.00 20.41
N SER A 38 11.96 -0.36 19.27
CA SER A 38 12.00 -0.84 17.88
C SER A 38 10.73 -1.48 17.28
N PHE A 39 10.10 -2.48 17.91
CA PHE A 39 8.93 -3.16 17.34
C PHE A 39 7.66 -2.33 17.45
N ALA A 40 7.41 -1.74 18.63
CA ALA A 40 6.24 -0.92 18.83
C ALA A 40 6.38 0.45 18.13
N GLU A 41 7.58 1.02 18.09
CA GLU A 41 7.88 2.18 17.24
C GLU A 41 7.68 1.86 15.75
N ALA A 42 8.10 0.69 15.27
CA ALA A 42 7.84 0.26 13.90
C ALA A 42 6.32 0.06 13.65
N ALA A 43 5.60 -0.55 14.59
CA ALA A 43 4.15 -0.73 14.50
C ALA A 43 3.42 0.62 14.46
N MET A 44 3.78 1.55 15.35
CA MET A 44 3.26 2.91 15.38
C MET A 44 3.62 3.69 14.12
N GLY A 45 4.84 3.53 13.59
CA GLY A 45 5.27 4.09 12.32
C GLY A 45 4.39 3.60 11.16
N ARG A 46 4.04 2.31 11.13
CA ARG A 46 3.11 1.75 10.12
C ARG A 46 1.67 2.23 10.31
N ILE A 47 1.18 2.35 11.54
CA ILE A 47 -0.15 2.93 11.83
C ILE A 47 -0.19 4.40 11.40
N ALA A 48 0.81 5.19 11.79
CA ALA A 48 0.90 6.60 11.44
C ALA A 48 1.00 6.79 9.91
N GLN A 49 1.82 5.98 9.22
CA GLN A 49 1.85 5.99 7.76
C GLN A 49 0.53 5.55 7.14
N GLY A 50 -0.14 4.52 7.68
CA GLY A 50 -1.46 4.08 7.22
C GLY A 50 -2.53 5.17 7.35
N THR A 51 -2.55 5.89 8.48
CA THR A 51 -3.46 7.03 8.69
C THR A 51 -3.12 8.19 7.75
N LYS A 52 -1.83 8.48 7.52
CA LYS A 52 -1.39 9.50 6.56
C LYS A 52 -1.89 9.18 5.15
N VAL A 53 -1.79 7.92 4.73
CA VAL A 53 -2.35 7.44 3.45
C VAL A 53 -3.83 7.74 3.32
N LEU A 54 -4.62 7.46 4.36
CA LEU A 54 -6.07 7.73 4.32
C LEU A 54 -6.36 9.24 4.31
N ALA A 55 -5.68 10.02 5.15
CA ALA A 55 -5.87 11.47 5.26
C ALA A 55 -5.46 12.23 3.99
N GLU A 56 -4.41 11.77 3.30
CA GLU A 56 -3.95 12.37 2.06
C GLU A 56 -4.78 11.94 0.85
N GLY A 57 -5.72 11.00 0.99
CA GLY A 57 -6.67 10.61 -0.06
C GLY A 57 -6.31 9.30 -0.77
N GLY A 58 -5.59 8.40 -0.10
CA GLY A 58 -5.19 7.08 -0.59
C GLY A 58 -3.74 7.03 -1.10
N TYR A 59 -3.25 5.81 -1.33
CA TYR A 59 -1.87 5.57 -1.77
C TYR A 59 -1.54 6.26 -3.09
N GLU A 60 -2.52 6.36 -4.00
CA GLU A 60 -2.34 6.98 -5.31
C GLU A 60 -1.94 8.46 -5.19
N LYS A 61 -2.61 9.22 -4.32
CA LYS A 61 -2.33 10.65 -4.17
C LYS A 61 -0.97 10.89 -3.50
N ILE A 62 -0.64 10.12 -2.47
CA ILE A 62 0.70 10.17 -1.84
C ILE A 62 1.77 9.81 -2.85
N PHE A 63 1.56 8.74 -3.61
CA PHE A 63 2.51 8.27 -4.59
C PHE A 63 2.79 9.35 -5.64
N ARG A 64 1.75 9.96 -6.20
CA ARG A 64 1.87 11.03 -7.19
C ARG A 64 2.49 12.32 -6.63
N GLN A 65 2.30 12.61 -5.34
CA GLN A 65 2.93 13.76 -4.67
C GLN A 65 4.40 13.51 -4.31
N THR A 66 4.74 12.26 -3.98
CA THR A 66 6.08 11.88 -3.49
C THR A 66 7.02 11.49 -4.62
N PHE A 67 6.49 10.88 -5.67
CA PHE A 67 7.24 10.38 -6.81
C PHE A 67 6.84 11.13 -8.07
N GLU A 68 7.83 11.47 -8.89
CA GLU A 68 7.59 12.01 -10.22
C GLU A 68 6.82 10.97 -11.04
N THR A 69 5.60 11.33 -11.43
CA THR A 69 4.77 10.48 -12.27
C THR A 69 5.04 10.82 -13.73
N VAL A 70 5.63 9.88 -14.47
CA VAL A 70 5.78 9.99 -15.92
C VAL A 70 4.52 9.44 -16.58
N VAL A 71 3.81 10.29 -17.33
CA VAL A 71 2.65 9.88 -18.14
C VAL A 71 3.06 9.86 -19.59
N ILE A 72 3.13 8.67 -20.19
CA ILE A 72 3.38 8.49 -21.62
C ILE A 72 2.03 8.22 -22.30
N PRO A 73 1.52 9.14 -23.13
CA PRO A 73 0.32 8.86 -23.91
C PRO A 73 0.52 7.63 -24.79
N LEU A 74 -0.50 6.78 -24.93
CA LEU A 74 -0.39 5.52 -25.70
C LEU A 74 0.08 5.75 -27.14
N HIS A 75 -0.33 6.86 -27.77
CA HIS A 75 0.11 7.20 -29.13
C HIS A 75 1.56 7.67 -29.23
N GLN A 76 2.17 8.05 -28.11
CA GLN A 76 3.60 8.36 -28.03
C GLN A 76 4.43 7.13 -27.64
N LEU A 77 3.81 6.00 -27.31
CA LEU A 77 4.52 4.78 -26.96
C LEU A 77 5.07 4.12 -28.23
N LYS A 78 6.39 4.07 -28.37
CA LYS A 78 7.07 3.51 -29.54
C LYS A 78 7.35 2.02 -29.38
N SER A 79 7.91 1.62 -28.25
CA SER A 79 8.24 0.22 -28.00
C SER A 79 8.37 -0.11 -26.51
N VAL A 80 8.20 -1.40 -26.22
CA VAL A 80 8.38 -2.01 -24.90
C VAL A 80 9.27 -3.23 -25.07
N ASN A 81 10.50 -3.16 -24.56
CA ASN A 81 11.49 -4.22 -24.72
C ASN A 81 11.87 -4.82 -23.35
N PRO A 82 11.70 -6.14 -23.15
CA PRO A 82 12.30 -6.81 -22.01
C PRO A 82 13.83 -6.88 -22.17
N SER A 83 14.54 -6.72 -21.07
CA SER A 83 16.00 -6.77 -21.03
C SER A 83 16.49 -7.41 -19.73
N THR A 84 17.67 -8.02 -19.78
CA THR A 84 18.33 -8.63 -18.62
C THR A 84 19.77 -8.14 -18.56
N SER A 85 20.28 -7.85 -17.35
CA SER A 85 21.67 -7.42 -17.19
C SER A 85 22.63 -8.49 -17.73
N ARG A 86 23.66 -8.03 -18.46
CA ARG A 86 24.72 -8.90 -19.00
C ARG A 86 25.64 -9.45 -17.91
N VAL A 87 25.65 -8.82 -16.74
CA VAL A 87 26.49 -9.20 -15.59
C VAL A 87 25.69 -10.05 -14.61
N ASN A 88 24.39 -9.78 -14.48
CA ASN A 88 23.51 -10.47 -13.53
C ASN A 88 22.16 -10.83 -14.19
N HIS A 89 22.00 -12.09 -14.57
CA HIS A 89 20.77 -12.57 -15.22
C HIS A 89 19.50 -12.48 -14.35
N SER A 90 19.65 -12.30 -13.03
CA SER A 90 18.53 -12.08 -12.11
C SER A 90 18.02 -10.64 -12.14
N GLU A 91 18.81 -9.69 -12.65
CA GLU A 91 18.37 -8.31 -12.83
C GLU A 91 17.65 -8.17 -14.18
N LYS A 92 16.34 -8.01 -14.08
CA LYS A 92 15.46 -7.84 -15.23
C LYS A 92 14.95 -6.40 -15.30
N TYR A 93 14.89 -5.88 -16.52
CA TYR A 93 14.53 -4.51 -16.83
C TYR A 93 13.48 -4.50 -17.93
N ILE A 94 12.54 -3.56 -17.86
CA ILE A 94 11.62 -3.26 -18.95
C ILE A 94 12.00 -1.89 -19.49
N GLN A 95 12.45 -1.85 -20.73
CA GLN A 95 12.75 -0.62 -21.44
C GLN A 95 11.48 -0.14 -22.14
N VAL A 96 11.11 1.11 -21.91
CA VAL A 96 9.99 1.78 -22.57
C VAL A 96 10.54 2.96 -23.35
N ILE A 97 10.28 3.00 -24.65
CA ILE A 97 10.74 4.06 -25.54
C ILE A 97 9.53 4.80 -26.08
N SER A 98 9.58 6.13 -26.05
CA SER A 98 8.57 6.99 -26.68
C SER A 98 8.99 7.45 -28.09
N LEU A 99 8.05 7.97 -28.87
CA LEU A 99 8.30 8.42 -30.25
C LEU A 99 9.29 9.59 -30.32
N ASP A 100 9.30 10.44 -29.30
CA ASP A 100 10.28 11.52 -29.11
C ASP A 100 11.66 11.03 -28.61
N SER A 101 11.86 9.71 -28.56
CA SER A 101 13.11 9.04 -28.19
C SER A 101 13.53 9.21 -26.71
N HIS A 102 12.61 9.61 -25.82
CA HIS A 102 12.84 9.39 -24.39
C HIS A 102 12.80 7.90 -24.07
N GLU A 103 13.67 7.50 -23.14
CA GLU A 103 13.89 6.11 -22.79
C GLU A 103 13.80 5.95 -21.28
N PHE A 104 12.91 5.05 -20.85
CA PHE A 104 12.63 4.78 -19.46
C PHE A 104 12.96 3.33 -19.14
N TRP A 105 13.76 3.12 -18.10
CA TRP A 105 14.15 1.80 -17.63
C TRP A 105 13.47 1.49 -16.30
N PHE A 106 12.56 0.51 -16.32
CA PHE A 106 11.85 0.06 -15.15
C PHE A 106 12.42 -1.26 -14.62
N MET A 107 12.61 -1.34 -13.31
CA MET A 107 13.12 -2.52 -12.60
C MET A 107 12.19 -2.91 -11.45
N GLY A 108 12.48 -4.04 -10.81
CA GLY A 108 11.87 -4.38 -9.50
C GLY A 108 10.47 -4.96 -9.58
N PHE A 109 10.03 -5.43 -10.75
CA PHE A 109 8.76 -6.11 -10.90
C PHE A 109 8.80 -7.50 -10.26
N LEU A 110 7.97 -7.71 -9.22
CA LEU A 110 7.75 -9.04 -8.63
C LEU A 110 7.19 -10.04 -9.65
N TYR A 111 6.31 -9.57 -10.53
CA TYR A 111 5.70 -10.36 -11.62
C TYR A 111 6.19 -9.87 -12.99
N TYR A 112 7.50 -9.93 -13.20
CA TYR A 112 8.16 -9.39 -14.39
C TYR A 112 7.52 -9.84 -15.71
N ASP A 113 7.35 -11.14 -15.93
CA ASP A 113 6.85 -11.66 -17.21
C ASP A 113 5.42 -11.21 -17.49
N ALA A 114 4.58 -11.11 -16.45
CA ALA A 114 3.22 -10.61 -16.56
C ALA A 114 3.19 -9.10 -16.86
N ALA A 115 4.10 -8.32 -16.25
CA ALA A 115 4.22 -6.88 -16.50
C ALA A 115 4.66 -6.60 -17.94
N VAL A 116 5.67 -7.33 -18.45
CA VAL A 116 6.11 -7.24 -19.85
C VAL A 116 4.95 -7.53 -20.78
N LYS A 117 4.24 -8.65 -20.57
CA LYS A 117 3.10 -9.04 -21.41
C LYS A 117 2.01 -7.96 -21.42
N CYS A 118 1.63 -7.44 -20.24
CA CYS A 118 0.62 -6.39 -20.12
C CYS A 118 1.00 -5.14 -20.94
N LEU A 119 2.24 -4.67 -20.84
CA LEU A 119 2.71 -3.50 -21.56
C LEU A 119 2.80 -3.74 -23.08
N GLN A 120 3.19 -4.95 -23.50
CA GLN A 120 3.21 -5.34 -24.90
C GLN A 120 1.79 -5.44 -25.50
N ASP A 121 0.84 -5.99 -24.76
CA ASP A 121 -0.57 -6.08 -25.17
C ASP A 121 -1.15 -4.67 -25.38
N VAL A 122 -0.83 -3.72 -24.49
CA VAL A 122 -1.22 -2.30 -24.62
C VAL A 122 -0.60 -1.66 -25.87
N LEU A 123 0.67 -1.94 -26.16
CA LEU A 123 1.33 -1.46 -27.38
C LEU A 123 0.67 -2.02 -28.65
N GLN A 124 0.32 -3.31 -28.66
CA GLN A 124 -0.36 -3.93 -29.79
C GLN A 124 -1.76 -3.35 -30.01
N LEU A 125 -2.51 -3.11 -28.93
CA LEU A 125 -3.85 -2.53 -28.99
C LEU A 125 -3.84 -1.13 -29.63
N HIS A 126 -2.76 -0.37 -29.44
CA HIS A 126 -2.55 0.89 -30.14
C HIS A 126 -2.37 0.70 -31.66
N SER A 127 -1.60 -0.29 -32.10
CA SER A 127 -1.39 -0.57 -33.53
C SER A 127 -2.67 -0.94 -34.28
N PHE A 128 -3.65 -1.55 -33.61
CA PHE A 128 -4.93 -1.93 -34.22
C PHE A 128 -5.94 -0.78 -34.36
N HIS A 129 -5.76 0.33 -33.64
CA HIS A 129 -6.72 1.46 -33.66
C HIS A 129 -6.41 2.49 -34.77
N PHE A 130 -5.37 2.25 -35.58
CA PHE A 130 -4.91 3.13 -36.67
C PHE A 130 -4.82 2.43 -38.04
N VAL A 131 -5.46 1.26 -38.20
CA VAL A 131 -5.70 0.58 -39.49
C VAL A 131 -7.17 0.70 -39.86
#